data_AF-A0A4U7DND1-F1
#
_entry.id   AF-A0A4U7DND1-F1
#
_cell.length_a   1.000
_cell.length_b   1.000
_cell.length_c   1.000
_cell.angle_alpha   90.00
_cell.angle_beta   90.00
_cell.angle_gamma   90.00
#
_symmetry.space_group_name_H-M   'P 1'
#
loop_
_entity.id
_entity.type
_entity.pdbx_description
1 polymer ?
#
loop_
_entity_poly.entity_id
_entity_poly.type
_entity_poly.pdbx_seq_one_letter_code
_entity_poly.pdbx_strand_id
1 'polypeptide(L)'
;MDDAARARDAAREALADVEPEQLREALDARIGDAAVTPGVLALVTARALEPAVDLGDVADRAAGVQLIYEGLRLTRTVAHDEPWVTAATAAADIDADMDILAADVLVSRGFSLLACTDAARPAVDVVRAFGRDQTLRDREGTDAETAAELDRNLEVDAMELAVVAGTTAVGGDPPAELLEYARDLAADCDGEFPPAGRALPEATADRIADISERAVSATDR
;
A
#
# COMPACT_ATOMS: atom_id res chain seq x y z
N MET A 1 -18.68 -6.74 8.17
CA MET A 1 -17.91 -7.17 6.98
C MET A 1 -16.47 -7.02 7.38
N ASP A 2 -15.64 -8.04 7.16
CA ASP A 2 -14.20 -7.94 7.45
C ASP A 2 -13.58 -6.91 6.50
N ASP A 3 -12.88 -5.91 7.05
CA ASP A 3 -12.25 -4.86 6.24
C ASP A 3 -11.20 -5.44 5.30
N ALA A 4 -10.58 -6.57 5.68
CA ALA A 4 -9.67 -7.29 4.81
C ALA A 4 -10.38 -7.87 3.57
N ALA A 5 -11.59 -8.42 3.75
CA ALA A 5 -12.38 -8.90 2.62
C ALA A 5 -12.75 -7.75 1.69
N ARG A 6 -13.22 -6.62 2.25
CA ARG A 6 -13.58 -5.44 1.46
C ARG A 6 -12.39 -4.85 0.70
N ALA A 7 -11.23 -4.68 1.35
CA ALA A 7 -10.03 -4.16 0.70
C ALA A 7 -9.58 -5.07 -0.45
N ARG A 8 -9.64 -6.39 -0.24
CA ARG A 8 -9.28 -7.38 -1.28
C ARG A 8 -10.26 -7.38 -2.44
N ASP A 9 -11.56 -7.34 -2.16
CA ASP A 9 -12.60 -7.34 -3.20
C ASP A 9 -12.52 -6.06 -4.03
N ALA A 10 -12.27 -4.91 -3.41
CA ALA A 10 -12.06 -3.65 -4.12
C ALA A 10 -10.81 -3.69 -5.02
N ALA A 11 -9.70 -4.26 -4.52
CA ALA A 11 -8.49 -4.44 -5.32
C ALA A 11 -8.69 -5.37 -6.53
N ARG A 12 -9.47 -6.45 -6.38
CA ARG A 12 -9.82 -7.34 -7.50
C ARG A 12 -10.77 -6.70 -8.50
N GLU A 13 -11.81 -6.03 -8.02
CA GLU A 13 -12.75 -5.31 -8.87
C GLU A 13 -12.02 -4.25 -9.71
N ALA A 14 -11.06 -3.55 -9.10
CA ALA A 14 -10.21 -2.60 -9.80
C ALA A 14 -9.37 -3.23 -10.93
N LEU A 15 -9.16 -4.54 -10.97
CA LEU A 15 -8.37 -5.23 -11.99
C LEU A 15 -9.24 -6.04 -12.97
N ALA A 16 -10.56 -6.03 -12.80
CA ALA A 16 -11.49 -6.88 -13.56
C ALA A 16 -11.50 -6.59 -15.07
N ASP A 17 -11.15 -5.37 -15.47
CA ASP A 17 -11.06 -4.92 -16.87
C ASP A 17 -9.69 -5.15 -17.51
N VAL A 18 -8.72 -5.73 -16.78
CA VAL A 18 -7.39 -6.03 -17.33
C VAL A 18 -7.47 -7.16 -18.34
N GLU A 19 -6.83 -6.94 -19.47
CA GLU A 19 -6.60 -7.91 -20.54
C GLU A 19 -5.10 -7.95 -20.85
N PRO A 20 -4.56 -9.11 -21.26
CA PRO A 20 -5.24 -10.38 -21.54
C PRO A 20 -5.63 -11.17 -20.27
N GLU A 21 -6.56 -12.13 -20.41
CA GLU A 21 -7.03 -13.01 -19.33
C GLU A 21 -5.90 -13.63 -18.48
N GLN A 22 -4.82 -14.10 -19.11
CA GLN A 22 -3.67 -14.70 -18.42
C GLN A 22 -3.01 -13.72 -17.43
N LEU A 23 -2.92 -12.44 -17.79
CA LEU A 23 -2.38 -11.39 -16.92
C LEU A 23 -3.36 -11.09 -15.78
N ARG A 24 -4.66 -11.03 -16.09
CA ARG A 24 -5.71 -10.84 -15.06
C ARG A 24 -5.70 -11.97 -14.04
N GLU A 25 -5.58 -13.23 -14.47
CA GLU A 25 -5.50 -14.39 -13.57
C GLU A 25 -4.26 -14.33 -12.66
N ALA A 26 -3.10 -13.93 -13.20
CA ALA A 26 -1.88 -13.75 -12.43
C ALA A 26 -2.02 -12.65 -11.36
N LEU A 27 -2.64 -11.52 -11.73
CA LEU A 27 -2.96 -10.43 -10.82
C LEU A 27 -3.94 -10.86 -9.73
N ASP A 28 -5.02 -11.58 -10.08
CA ASP A 28 -6.03 -12.06 -9.14
C ASP A 28 -5.46 -13.05 -8.11
N ALA A 29 -4.61 -13.97 -8.57
CA ALA A 29 -3.89 -14.89 -7.69
C ALA A 29 -3.02 -14.12 -6.69
N ARG A 30 -2.26 -13.14 -7.19
CA ARG A 30 -1.38 -12.31 -6.36
C ARG A 30 -2.14 -11.52 -5.30
N ILE A 31 -3.23 -10.85 -5.67
CA ILE A 31 -4.08 -10.11 -4.71
C ILE A 31 -4.78 -11.06 -3.73
N GLY A 32 -5.03 -12.31 -4.15
CA GLY A 32 -5.56 -13.35 -3.26
C GLY A 32 -4.64 -13.66 -2.09
N ASP A 33 -3.34 -13.76 -2.37
CA ASP A 33 -2.33 -14.12 -1.38
C ASP A 33 -1.75 -12.90 -0.63
N ALA A 34 -1.99 -11.69 -1.13
CA ALA A 34 -1.48 -10.45 -0.57
C ALA A 34 -1.97 -10.14 0.86
N ALA A 35 -1.07 -9.54 1.65
CA ALA A 35 -1.41 -8.86 2.88
C ALA A 35 -2.09 -7.51 2.53
N VAL A 36 -3.40 -7.43 2.76
CA VAL A 36 -4.20 -6.24 2.40
C VAL A 36 -4.14 -5.11 3.43
N THR A 37 -3.04 -5.00 4.17
CA THR A 37 -2.93 -4.14 5.36
C THR A 37 -3.06 -2.64 5.03
N PRO A 38 -2.34 -2.07 4.05
CA PRO A 38 -2.52 -0.67 3.69
C PRO A 38 -3.96 -0.34 3.26
N GLY A 39 -4.59 -1.22 2.46
CA GLY A 39 -5.99 -1.05 2.08
C GLY A 39 -6.93 -1.07 3.28
N VAL A 40 -6.72 -1.97 4.24
CA VAL A 40 -7.49 -2.01 5.49
C VAL A 40 -7.28 -0.74 6.31
N LEU A 41 -6.05 -0.25 6.46
CA LEU A 41 -5.78 0.96 7.24
C LEU A 41 -6.49 2.19 6.64
N ALA A 42 -6.57 2.30 5.31
CA ALA A 42 -7.33 3.36 4.65
C ALA A 42 -8.83 3.31 5.01
N LEU A 43 -9.44 2.12 4.95
CA LEU A 43 -10.84 1.90 5.34
C LEU A 43 -11.10 2.19 6.83
N VAL A 44 -10.21 1.72 7.70
CA VAL A 44 -10.31 1.91 9.16
C VAL A 44 -10.14 3.39 9.51
N THR A 45 -9.18 4.08 8.90
CA THR A 45 -8.97 5.52 9.09
C THR A 45 -10.23 6.30 8.74
N ALA A 46 -10.78 6.12 7.54
CA ALA A 46 -11.98 6.83 7.12
C ALA A 46 -13.16 6.61 8.07
N ARG A 47 -13.40 5.35 8.49
CA ARG A 47 -14.49 5.01 9.40
C ARG A 47 -14.30 5.54 10.82
N ALA A 48 -13.07 5.60 11.30
CA ALA A 48 -12.77 6.15 12.61
C ALA A 48 -13.04 7.65 12.68
N LEU A 49 -12.85 8.38 11.57
CA LEU A 49 -13.13 9.81 11.48
C LEU A 49 -14.62 10.11 11.16
N GLU A 50 -15.24 9.32 10.30
CA GLU A 50 -16.67 9.46 9.94
C GLU A 50 -17.33 8.07 9.96
N PRO A 51 -17.93 7.66 11.09
CA PRO A 51 -18.54 6.33 11.24
C PRO A 51 -19.69 6.05 10.26
N ALA A 52 -20.33 7.08 9.71
CA ALA A 52 -21.42 6.96 8.74
C ALA A 52 -20.96 7.08 7.28
N VAL A 53 -19.64 7.09 7.01
CA VAL A 53 -19.09 7.23 5.65
C VAL A 53 -19.60 6.12 4.73
N ASP A 54 -19.91 6.49 3.48
CA ASP A 54 -20.10 5.50 2.42
C ASP A 54 -18.74 4.90 2.04
N LEU A 55 -18.56 3.63 2.40
CA LEU A 55 -17.32 2.92 2.15
C LEU A 55 -17.09 2.60 0.67
N GLY A 56 -18.04 2.84 -0.24
CA GLY A 56 -17.85 2.67 -1.68
C GLY A 56 -16.69 3.53 -2.21
N ASP A 57 -16.77 4.85 -2.01
CA ASP A 57 -15.74 5.79 -2.48
C ASP A 57 -14.41 5.60 -1.74
N VAL A 58 -14.47 5.19 -0.47
CA VAL A 58 -13.27 4.87 0.33
C VAL A 58 -12.61 3.58 -0.18
N ALA A 59 -13.39 2.60 -0.64
CA ALA A 59 -12.88 1.33 -1.13
C ALA A 59 -12.04 1.48 -2.39
N ASP A 60 -12.42 2.37 -3.31
CA ASP A 60 -11.60 2.67 -4.51
C ASP A 60 -10.26 3.29 -4.12
N ARG A 61 -10.23 4.21 -3.14
CA ARG A 61 -8.97 4.76 -2.63
C ARG A 61 -8.13 3.71 -1.90
N ALA A 62 -8.77 2.87 -1.08
CA ALA A 62 -8.10 1.77 -0.38
C ALA A 62 -7.49 0.76 -1.36
N ALA A 63 -8.20 0.41 -2.43
CA ALA A 63 -7.68 -0.37 -3.54
C ALA A 63 -6.49 0.34 -4.19
N GLY A 64 -6.60 1.64 -4.44
CA GLY A 64 -5.51 2.48 -4.97
C GLY A 64 -4.21 2.33 -4.19
N VAL A 65 -4.29 2.50 -2.86
CA VAL A 65 -3.14 2.34 -1.95
C VAL A 65 -2.60 0.91 -1.98
N GLN A 66 -3.48 -0.08 -1.90
CA GLN A 66 -3.10 -1.49 -1.88
C GLN A 66 -2.37 -1.91 -3.16
N LEU A 67 -2.86 -1.49 -4.32
CA LEU A 67 -2.26 -1.83 -5.61
C LEU A 67 -0.90 -1.16 -5.78
N ILE A 68 -0.72 0.09 -5.34
CA ILE A 68 0.60 0.75 -5.32
C ILE A 68 1.57 -0.04 -4.45
N TYR A 69 1.18 -0.39 -3.22
CA TYR A 69 2.03 -1.17 -2.32
C TYR A 69 2.43 -2.52 -2.93
N GLU A 70 1.47 -3.33 -3.39
CA GLU A 70 1.78 -4.66 -3.95
C GLU A 70 2.62 -4.59 -5.22
N GLY A 71 2.39 -3.57 -6.05
CA GLY A 71 3.19 -3.32 -7.25
C GLY A 71 4.64 -2.99 -6.90
N LEU A 72 4.87 -2.02 -6.01
CA LEU A 72 6.23 -1.64 -5.58
C LEU A 72 6.93 -2.77 -4.80
N ARG A 73 6.20 -3.52 -3.99
CA ARG A 73 6.73 -4.70 -3.30
C ARG A 73 7.16 -5.77 -4.30
N LEU A 74 6.37 -6.01 -5.36
CA LEU A 74 6.76 -6.91 -6.44
C LEU A 74 7.99 -6.39 -7.18
N THR A 75 8.04 -5.09 -7.51
CA THR A 75 9.21 -4.47 -8.13
C THR A 75 10.46 -4.68 -7.27
N ARG A 76 10.36 -4.51 -5.93
CA ARG A 76 11.44 -4.79 -4.98
C ARG A 76 11.91 -6.24 -5.08
N THR A 77 10.99 -7.21 -4.98
CA THR A 77 11.32 -8.64 -5.10
C THR A 77 12.03 -8.96 -6.41
N VAL A 78 11.45 -8.53 -7.54
CA VAL A 78 11.98 -8.82 -8.88
C VAL A 78 13.35 -8.18 -9.09
N ALA A 79 13.55 -6.95 -8.60
CA ALA A 79 14.84 -6.26 -8.70
C ALA A 79 15.92 -6.95 -7.85
N HIS A 80 15.57 -7.58 -6.73
CA HIS A 80 16.54 -8.24 -5.84
C HIS A 80 16.87 -9.65 -6.29
N ASP A 81 15.87 -10.40 -6.72
CA ASP A 81 16.02 -11.80 -7.11
C ASP A 81 16.60 -11.95 -8.53
N GLU A 82 16.44 -10.91 -9.38
CA GLU A 82 16.87 -10.87 -10.78
C GLU A 82 16.56 -12.19 -11.52
N PRO A 83 15.30 -12.63 -11.58
CA PRO A 83 14.94 -13.98 -12.03
C PRO A 83 15.41 -14.31 -13.44
N TRP A 84 15.54 -13.31 -14.33
CA TRP A 84 16.10 -13.45 -15.68
C TRP A 84 17.59 -13.86 -15.71
N VAL A 85 18.36 -13.61 -14.64
CA VAL A 85 19.77 -14.04 -14.55
C VAL A 85 19.86 -15.54 -14.30
N THR A 86 18.90 -16.10 -13.55
CA THR A 86 18.91 -17.51 -13.12
C THR A 86 17.88 -18.38 -13.85
N ALA A 87 17.11 -17.80 -14.78
CA ALA A 87 16.08 -18.49 -15.55
C ALA A 87 16.66 -19.70 -16.32
N ALA A 88 16.34 -20.91 -15.84
CA ALA A 88 16.82 -22.15 -16.45
C ALA A 88 15.94 -22.64 -17.62
N THR A 89 14.75 -22.05 -17.80
CA THR A 89 13.76 -22.47 -18.81
C THR A 89 13.03 -21.27 -19.39
N ALA A 90 12.50 -21.40 -20.62
CA ALA A 90 11.67 -20.36 -21.23
C ALA A 90 10.37 -20.08 -20.44
N ALA A 91 9.86 -21.06 -19.67
CA ALA A 91 8.70 -20.84 -18.81
C ALA A 91 9.06 -19.91 -17.64
N ALA A 92 10.20 -20.14 -16.99
CA ALA A 92 10.69 -19.28 -15.91
C ALA A 92 11.02 -17.86 -16.38
N ASP A 93 11.46 -17.71 -17.63
CA ASP A 93 11.68 -16.40 -18.27
C ASP A 93 10.34 -15.66 -18.48
N ILE A 94 9.31 -16.36 -18.96
CA ILE A 94 7.96 -15.80 -19.10
C ILE A 94 7.37 -15.41 -17.74
N ASP A 95 7.57 -16.23 -16.70
CA ASP A 95 7.08 -15.91 -15.35
C ASP A 95 7.72 -14.61 -14.82
N ALA A 96 9.02 -14.42 -15.06
CA ALA A 96 9.72 -13.17 -14.72
C ALA A 96 9.17 -11.96 -15.48
N ASP A 97 8.92 -12.09 -16.79
CA ASP A 97 8.28 -11.04 -17.59
C ASP A 97 6.87 -10.71 -17.07
N MET A 98 6.10 -11.74 -16.69
CA MET A 98 4.76 -11.59 -16.14
C MET A 98 4.78 -10.85 -14.79
N ASP A 99 5.77 -11.09 -13.94
CA ASP A 99 5.93 -10.37 -12.68
C ASP A 99 6.23 -8.88 -12.90
N ILE A 100 7.05 -8.52 -13.89
CA ILE A 100 7.30 -7.11 -14.25
C ILE A 100 5.99 -6.45 -14.73
N LEU A 101 5.27 -7.11 -15.64
CA LEU A 101 4.00 -6.59 -16.17
C LEU A 101 2.95 -6.44 -15.06
N ALA A 102 2.87 -7.40 -14.15
CA ALA A 102 1.98 -7.34 -13.01
C ALA A 102 2.32 -6.13 -12.12
N ALA A 103 3.60 -5.91 -11.80
CA ALA A 103 4.03 -4.78 -10.99
C ALA A 103 3.63 -3.44 -11.63
N ASP A 104 3.88 -3.28 -12.94
CA ASP A 104 3.54 -2.06 -13.68
C ASP A 104 2.03 -1.78 -13.71
N VAL A 105 1.22 -2.82 -13.93
CA VAL A 105 -0.25 -2.71 -13.93
C VAL A 105 -0.76 -2.34 -12.55
N LEU A 106 -0.26 -2.98 -11.48
CA LEU A 106 -0.67 -2.70 -10.11
C LEU A 106 -0.39 -1.23 -9.74
N VAL A 107 0.83 -0.75 -9.97
CA VAL A 107 1.18 0.65 -9.68
C VAL A 107 0.35 1.61 -10.52
N SER A 108 0.23 1.36 -11.83
CA SER A 108 -0.51 2.24 -12.74
C SER A 108 -2.00 2.29 -12.42
N ARG A 109 -2.63 1.15 -12.13
CA ARG A 109 -4.05 1.10 -11.75
C ARG A 109 -4.27 1.76 -10.39
N GLY A 110 -3.36 1.55 -9.45
CA GLY A 110 -3.40 2.22 -8.16
C GLY A 110 -3.36 3.74 -8.28
N PHE A 111 -2.47 4.29 -9.12
CA PHE A 111 -2.47 5.71 -9.46
C PHE A 111 -3.75 6.17 -10.13
N SER A 112 -4.29 5.38 -11.05
CA SER A 112 -5.54 5.73 -11.74
C SER A 112 -6.69 5.92 -10.77
N LEU A 113 -6.78 5.09 -9.72
CA LEU A 113 -7.81 5.22 -8.67
C LEU A 113 -7.60 6.46 -7.80
N LEU A 114 -6.34 6.85 -7.56
CA LEU A 114 -6.02 8.00 -6.70
C LEU A 114 -5.92 9.33 -7.46
N ALA A 115 -5.86 9.33 -8.79
CA ALA A 115 -5.49 10.48 -9.62
C ALA A 115 -6.34 11.75 -9.40
N CYS A 116 -7.62 11.59 -9.05
CA CYS A 116 -8.54 12.70 -8.80
C CYS A 116 -8.85 12.87 -7.29
N THR A 117 -7.91 12.50 -6.43
CA THR A 117 -8.02 12.59 -4.97
C THR A 117 -6.84 13.35 -4.38
N ASP A 118 -6.96 13.78 -3.12
CA ASP A 118 -5.84 14.41 -2.41
C ASP A 118 -4.67 13.46 -2.12
N ALA A 119 -4.89 12.14 -2.28
CA ALA A 119 -3.84 11.13 -2.18
C ALA A 119 -2.97 11.01 -3.46
N ALA A 120 -3.33 11.68 -4.57
CA ALA A 120 -2.58 11.59 -5.83
C ALA A 120 -1.11 12.02 -5.68
N ARG A 121 -0.87 13.16 -5.00
CA ARG A 121 0.49 13.68 -4.80
C ARG A 121 1.28 12.84 -3.79
N PRO A 122 0.74 12.49 -2.61
CA PRO A 122 1.35 11.53 -1.70
C PRO A 122 1.75 10.22 -2.40
N ALA A 123 0.87 9.65 -3.25
CA ALA A 123 1.18 8.44 -4.01
C ALA A 123 2.41 8.60 -4.93
N VAL A 124 2.57 9.76 -5.57
CA VAL A 124 3.76 10.05 -6.39
C VAL A 124 5.01 10.15 -5.52
N ASP A 125 4.87 10.72 -4.33
CA ASP A 125 5.98 10.87 -3.39
C ASP A 125 6.43 9.50 -2.85
N VAL A 126 5.52 8.54 -2.61
CA VAL A 126 5.84 7.14 -2.30
C VAL A 126 6.71 6.50 -3.38
N VAL A 127 6.32 6.60 -4.66
CA VAL A 127 7.10 6.00 -5.76
C VAL A 127 8.48 6.66 -5.92
N ARG A 128 8.56 7.97 -5.68
CA ARG A 128 9.84 8.70 -5.71
C ARG A 128 10.76 8.32 -4.56
N ALA A 129 10.21 8.13 -3.36
CA ALA A 129 10.93 7.66 -2.20
C ALA A 129 11.43 6.23 -2.45
N PHE A 130 10.55 5.32 -2.85
CA PHE A 130 10.89 3.95 -3.23
C PHE A 130 12.03 3.89 -4.25
N GLY A 131 11.91 4.58 -5.38
CA GLY A 131 12.96 4.56 -6.42
C GLY A 131 14.30 5.12 -5.93
N ARG A 132 14.27 6.13 -5.05
CA ARG A 132 15.47 6.69 -4.42
C ARG A 132 16.09 5.67 -3.47
N ASP A 133 15.28 5.03 -2.64
CA ASP A 133 15.75 4.09 -1.63
C ASP A 133 16.37 2.84 -2.28
N GLN A 134 15.75 2.30 -3.33
CA GLN A 134 16.34 1.21 -4.12
C GLN A 134 17.65 1.65 -4.81
N THR A 135 17.73 2.89 -5.31
CA THR A 135 18.99 3.42 -5.88
C THR A 135 20.10 3.60 -4.83
N LEU A 136 19.75 4.00 -3.60
CA LEU A 136 20.70 4.14 -2.51
C LEU A 136 21.16 2.78 -1.99
N ARG A 137 20.23 1.83 -1.91
CA ARG A 137 20.47 0.45 -1.51
C ARG A 137 21.50 -0.23 -2.42
N ASP A 138 21.32 -0.11 -3.73
CA ASP A 138 22.20 -0.76 -4.73
C ASP A 138 23.55 -0.06 -4.90
N ARG A 139 23.82 1.02 -4.16
CA ARG A 139 25.11 1.71 -4.22
C ARG A 139 26.23 0.87 -3.62
N GLU A 140 27.36 0.83 -4.31
CA GLU A 140 28.58 0.21 -3.79
C GLU A 140 28.96 0.80 -2.42
N GLY A 141 29.16 -0.06 -1.43
CA GLY A 141 29.53 0.32 -0.07
C GLY A 141 28.36 0.48 0.91
N THR A 142 27.11 0.31 0.46
CA THR A 142 25.96 0.18 1.36
C THR A 142 26.04 -1.15 2.12
N ASP A 143 25.99 -1.09 3.45
CA ASP A 143 25.97 -2.30 4.29
C ASP A 143 24.56 -2.91 4.41
N ALA A 144 24.49 -4.14 4.90
CA ALA A 144 23.25 -4.89 4.97
C ALA A 144 22.20 -4.29 5.93
N GLU A 145 22.64 -3.61 6.98
CA GLU A 145 21.74 -2.96 7.96
C GLU A 145 21.07 -1.74 7.32
N THR A 146 21.88 -0.89 6.67
CA THR A 146 21.40 0.26 5.90
C THR A 146 20.48 -0.18 4.75
N ALA A 147 20.82 -1.26 4.04
CA ALA A 147 19.98 -1.81 2.98
C ALA A 147 18.61 -2.26 3.50
N ALA A 148 18.58 -2.93 4.67
CA ALA A 148 17.33 -3.36 5.30
C ALA A 148 16.50 -2.18 5.82
N GLU A 149 17.14 -1.11 6.31
CA GLU A 149 16.47 0.14 6.67
C GLU A 149 15.81 0.80 5.45
N LEU A 150 16.53 0.89 4.33
CA LEU A 150 16.00 1.44 3.08
C LEU A 150 14.83 0.61 2.54
N ASP A 151 14.90 -0.72 2.63
CA ASP A 151 13.81 -1.59 2.18
C ASP A 151 12.53 -1.39 3.00
N ARG A 152 12.63 -1.17 4.32
CA ARG A 152 11.48 -0.97 5.22
C ARG A 152 10.73 0.35 5.00
N ASN A 153 11.35 1.34 4.33
CA ASN A 153 10.69 2.62 4.06
C ASN A 153 9.43 2.45 3.20
N LEU A 154 9.36 1.43 2.34
CA LEU A 154 8.17 1.17 1.52
C LEU A 154 6.92 0.93 2.39
N GLU A 155 7.04 0.09 3.41
CA GLU A 155 5.96 -0.22 4.34
C GLU A 155 5.54 1.02 5.14
N VAL A 156 6.49 1.87 5.54
CA VAL A 156 6.22 3.14 6.22
C VAL A 156 5.44 4.09 5.31
N ASP A 157 5.94 4.31 4.09
CA ASP A 157 5.31 5.18 3.09
C ASP A 157 3.91 4.69 2.70
N ALA A 158 3.70 3.37 2.62
CA ALA A 158 2.40 2.78 2.33
C ALA A 158 1.37 3.02 3.44
N MET A 159 1.78 2.96 4.71
CA MET A 159 0.88 3.25 5.85
C MET A 159 0.54 4.74 5.95
N GLU A 160 1.50 5.63 5.69
CA GLU A 160 1.23 7.05 5.59
C GLU A 160 0.26 7.36 4.45
N LEU A 161 0.49 6.79 3.26
CA LEU A 161 -0.42 6.93 2.13
C LEU A 161 -1.83 6.42 2.46
N ALA A 162 -1.95 5.30 3.16
CA ALA A 162 -3.23 4.77 3.62
C ALA A 162 -3.98 5.75 4.54
N VAL A 163 -3.28 6.34 5.52
CA VAL A 163 -3.85 7.36 6.41
C VAL A 163 -4.31 8.59 5.62
N VAL A 164 -3.49 9.09 4.69
CA VAL A 164 -3.85 10.24 3.86
C VAL A 164 -5.08 9.92 3.00
N ALA A 165 -5.09 8.76 2.34
CA ALA A 165 -6.20 8.33 1.50
C ALA A 165 -7.51 8.19 2.29
N GLY A 166 -7.45 7.60 3.49
CA GLY A 166 -8.61 7.44 4.36
C GLY A 166 -9.11 8.77 4.96
N THR A 167 -8.20 9.60 5.46
CA THR A 167 -8.57 10.89 6.10
C THR A 167 -9.17 11.86 5.09
N THR A 168 -8.55 11.98 3.91
CA THR A 168 -9.03 12.88 2.85
C THR A 168 -10.28 12.34 2.14
N ALA A 169 -10.62 11.05 2.31
CA ALA A 169 -11.88 10.50 1.77
C ALA A 169 -13.10 11.09 2.48
N VAL A 170 -12.94 11.49 3.73
CA VAL A 170 -14.00 12.08 4.56
C VAL A 170 -13.86 13.60 4.69
N GLY A 171 -13.02 14.22 3.84
CA GLY A 171 -12.81 15.67 3.80
C GLY A 171 -11.96 16.23 4.95
N GLY A 172 -11.25 15.37 5.69
CA GLY A 172 -10.31 15.79 6.73
C GLY A 172 -8.89 15.99 6.20
N ASP A 173 -8.07 16.67 6.99
CA ASP A 173 -6.62 16.75 6.81
C ASP A 173 -5.91 15.81 7.80
N PRO A 174 -4.95 14.97 7.37
CA PRO A 174 -4.28 14.02 8.25
C PRO A 174 -3.42 14.76 9.30
N PRO A 175 -3.70 14.60 10.61
CA PRO A 175 -2.88 15.19 11.65
C PRO A 175 -1.46 14.62 11.64
N ALA A 176 -0.46 15.44 11.97
CA ALA A 176 0.93 14.98 12.03
C ALA A 176 1.13 13.79 12.99
N GLU A 177 0.42 13.78 14.12
CA GLU A 177 0.43 12.67 15.09
C GLU A 177 -0.17 11.39 14.50
N LEU A 178 -1.15 11.49 13.59
CA LEU A 178 -1.74 10.33 12.93
C LEU A 178 -0.78 9.74 11.90
N LEU A 179 -0.02 10.58 11.20
CA LEU A 179 1.04 10.13 10.31
C LEU A 179 2.18 9.48 11.09
N GLU A 180 2.57 10.03 12.25
CA GLU A 180 3.56 9.42 13.14
C GLU A 180 3.09 8.04 13.64
N TYR A 181 1.83 7.93 14.06
CA TYR A 181 1.24 6.64 14.44
C TYR A 181 1.26 5.61 13.29
N ALA A 182 1.05 6.04 12.04
CA ALA A 182 1.15 5.16 10.88
C ALA A 182 2.59 4.63 10.67
N ARG A 183 3.60 5.47 10.91
CA ARG A 183 5.01 5.05 10.87
C ARG A 183 5.32 4.01 11.94
N ASP A 184 4.83 4.23 13.16
CA ASP A 184 5.02 3.29 14.27
C ASP A 184 4.40 1.92 13.96
N LEU A 185 3.19 1.90 13.39
CA LEU A 185 2.53 0.67 12.94
C LEU A 185 3.36 -0.10 11.90
N ALA A 186 4.00 0.61 10.97
CA ALA A 186 4.88 -0.01 9.98
C ALA A 186 6.19 -0.51 10.60
N ALA A 187 6.76 0.23 11.54
CA ALA A 187 8.00 -0.13 12.22
C ALA A 187 7.86 -1.40 13.09
N ASP A 188 6.66 -1.66 13.60
CA ASP A 188 6.33 -2.89 14.32
C ASP A 188 6.24 -4.13 13.41
N CYS A 189 6.29 -3.95 12.08
CA CYS A 189 6.31 -5.05 11.12
C CYS A 189 7.77 -5.45 10.77
N ASP A 190 8.06 -6.76 10.80
CA ASP A 190 9.37 -7.32 10.43
C ASP A 190 9.54 -7.36 8.89
N GLY A 191 9.65 -6.19 8.26
CA GLY A 191 9.98 -6.03 6.83
C GLY A 191 8.78 -6.05 5.89
N GLU A 192 7.95 -7.11 5.93
CA GLU A 192 6.71 -7.19 5.14
C GLU A 192 5.48 -7.25 6.05
N PHE A 193 4.32 -6.83 5.53
CA PHE A 193 3.09 -6.93 6.32
C PHE A 193 2.67 -8.38 6.53
N PRO A 194 2.31 -8.76 7.77
CA PRO A 194 1.79 -10.09 8.03
C PRO A 194 0.41 -10.27 7.37
N PRO A 195 -0.08 -11.52 7.23
CA PRO A 195 -1.39 -11.80 6.65
C PRO A 195 -2.51 -10.99 7.31
N ALA A 196 -3.53 -10.69 6.51
CA ALA A 196 -4.68 -9.88 6.93
C ALA A 196 -5.36 -10.44 8.20
N GLY A 197 -5.74 -9.55 9.12
CA GLY A 197 -6.30 -9.92 10.43
C GLY A 197 -5.25 -10.09 11.55
N ARG A 198 -3.96 -9.97 11.25
CA ARG A 198 -2.88 -9.87 12.27
C ARG A 198 -2.07 -8.58 12.20
N ALA A 199 -2.20 -7.83 11.11
CA ALA A 199 -1.32 -6.69 10.84
C ALA A 199 -1.72 -5.39 11.56
N LEU A 200 -3.00 -5.21 11.89
CA LEU A 200 -3.45 -4.04 12.65
C LEU A 200 -3.95 -4.49 14.03
N PRO A 201 -3.46 -3.87 15.12
CA PRO A 201 -4.02 -4.05 16.45
C PRO A 201 -5.53 -3.74 16.49
N GLU A 202 -6.29 -4.46 17.32
CA GLU A 202 -7.74 -4.20 17.50
C GLU A 202 -8.02 -2.76 17.96
N ALA A 203 -7.08 -2.15 18.70
CA ALA A 203 -7.18 -0.79 19.20
C ALA A 203 -6.87 0.30 18.16
N THR A 204 -6.48 -0.06 16.93
CA THR A 204 -6.10 0.92 15.90
C THR A 204 -7.21 1.91 15.59
N ALA A 205 -8.46 1.45 15.43
CA ALA A 205 -9.59 2.34 15.14
C ALA A 205 -9.81 3.36 16.26
N ASP A 206 -9.82 2.91 17.52
CA ASP A 206 -9.99 3.77 18.70
C ASP A 206 -8.86 4.79 18.81
N ARG A 207 -7.62 4.37 18.50
CA ARG A 207 -6.45 5.24 18.54
C ARG A 207 -6.51 6.35 17.48
N ILE A 208 -6.93 6.01 16.26
CA ILE A 208 -7.09 6.99 15.17
C ILE A 208 -8.19 8.01 15.52
N ALA A 209 -9.32 7.55 16.09
CA ALA A 209 -10.39 8.42 16.55
C ALA A 209 -9.89 9.41 17.63
N ASP A 210 -9.19 8.92 18.66
CA ASP A 210 -8.63 9.75 19.74
C ASP A 210 -7.64 10.81 19.22
N ILE A 211 -6.72 10.43 18.32
CA ILE A 211 -5.76 11.37 17.72
C ILE A 211 -6.50 12.47 16.95
N SER A 212 -7.51 12.08 16.18
CA SER A 212 -8.27 13.00 15.32
C SER A 212 -9.12 13.98 16.12
N GLU A 213 -9.82 13.51 17.16
CA GLU A 213 -10.62 14.36 18.07
C GLU A 213 -9.75 15.41 18.78
N ARG A 214 -8.54 15.01 19.22
CA ARG A 214 -7.59 15.92 19.86
C ARG A 214 -7.05 16.97 18.89
N ALA A 215 -6.81 16.59 17.63
CA ALA A 215 -6.36 17.52 16.59
C ALA A 215 -7.42 18.59 16.28
N VAL A 216 -8.68 18.18 16.09
CA VAL A 216 -9.81 19.11 15.87
C VAL A 216 -9.97 20.08 17.04
N SER A 217 -9.92 19.56 18.27
CA SER A 217 -10.03 20.37 19.50
C SER A 217 -8.89 21.39 19.67
N ALA A 218 -7.72 21.15 19.07
CA ALA A 218 -6.59 22.07 19.10
C ALA A 218 -6.70 23.18 18.05
N THR A 219 -7.37 22.93 16.92
CA THR A 219 -7.61 23.93 15.87
C THR A 219 -8.74 24.90 16.21
N ASP A 220 -9.72 24.48 17.03
CA ASP A 220 -10.85 25.30 17.47
C ASP A 220 -10.54 26.28 18.63
N ARG A 221 -9.29 26.31 19.14
CA ARG A 221 -8.86 27.15 20.25
C ARG A 221 -7.96 28.31 19.80
#